data_AF-A0A349MAS9-F1
#
_entry.id   AF-A0A349MAS9-F1
#
_cell.length_a   1.000
_cell.length_b   1.000
_cell.length_c   1.000
_cell.angle_alpha   90.00
_cell.angle_beta   90.00
_cell.angle_gamma   90.00
#
_symmetry.space_group_name_H-M   'P 1'
#
loop_
_entity.id
_entity.type
_entity.pdbx_description
1 polymer ?
#
loop_
_entity_poly.entity_id
_entity_poly.type
_entity_poly.pdbx_seq_one_letter_code
_entity_poly.pdbx_strand_id
1 'polypeptide(L)'
;GSLWVNEVAPRTHNSGHHTIEGNVCSQFEQHLRAVLNLPLGDTSPLHPASAMLNLIGAPDAHGTPVYEGLKEVLALPNVHVHLYGKSTVKPHRKMGHVTVTGPDVTSVQRDVLKLRNRMRVSGSKSS
;
A
#
# COMPACT_ATOMS: atom_id res chain seq x y z
N GLY A 1 -5.80 -14.48 25.92
CA GLY A 1 -5.69 -15.12 24.59
C GLY A 1 -4.26 -15.61 24.39
N SER A 2 -4.05 -16.60 23.52
CA SER A 2 -2.73 -17.15 23.20
C SER A 2 -2.23 -16.60 21.86
N LEU A 3 -0.93 -16.35 21.74
CA LEU A 3 -0.28 -15.86 20.52
C LEU A 3 0.59 -16.98 19.92
N TRP A 4 0.36 -17.30 18.64
CA TRP A 4 1.11 -18.32 17.90
C TRP A 4 1.74 -17.71 16.65
N VAL A 5 2.96 -18.12 16.32
CA VAL A 5 3.62 -17.75 15.07
C VAL A 5 3.19 -18.73 13.98
N ASN A 6 2.61 -18.21 12.90
CA ASN A 6 2.17 -19.02 11.75
C ASN A 6 3.20 -19.11 10.63
N GLU A 7 3.76 -17.96 10.21
CA GLU A 7 4.68 -17.86 9.08
C GLU A 7 5.68 -16.72 9.28
N VAL A 8 6.79 -16.75 8.52
CA VAL A 8 7.84 -15.73 8.54
C VAL A 8 8.24 -15.36 7.10
N ALA A 9 8.45 -14.07 6.84
CA ALA A 9 8.99 -13.57 5.58
C ALA A 9 10.41 -12.99 5.80
N PRO A 10 11.47 -13.56 5.22
CA PRO A 10 12.86 -13.09 5.41
C PRO A 10 13.20 -11.90 4.49
N ARG A 11 12.30 -10.92 4.41
CA ARG A 11 12.39 -9.74 3.53
C ARG A 11 11.40 -8.68 4.00
N THR A 12 11.45 -7.48 3.39
CA THR A 12 10.33 -6.53 3.47
C THR A 12 9.01 -7.20 3.05
N HIS A 13 7.93 -6.87 3.75
CA HIS A 13 6.64 -7.52 3.59
C HIS A 13 5.53 -6.53 3.21
N ASN A 14 4.53 -7.01 2.48
CA ASN A 14 3.42 -6.17 2.00
C ASN A 14 2.65 -5.51 3.15
N SER A 15 2.53 -6.20 4.30
CA SER A 15 1.86 -5.62 5.47
C SER A 15 2.61 -4.41 6.03
N GLY A 16 3.92 -4.29 5.78
CA GLY A 16 4.76 -3.17 6.21
C GLY A 16 4.79 -1.99 5.24
N HIS A 17 4.11 -2.02 4.10
CA HIS A 17 4.19 -0.91 3.12
C HIS A 17 3.65 0.42 3.67
N HIS A 18 2.72 0.38 4.62
CA HIS A 18 2.24 1.59 5.31
C HIS A 18 3.37 2.38 5.98
N THR A 19 4.47 1.72 6.37
CA THR A 19 5.62 2.37 7.01
C THR A 19 6.34 3.38 6.11
N ILE A 20 6.11 3.37 4.79
CA ILE A 20 6.63 4.40 3.89
C ILE A 20 6.10 5.79 4.27
N GLU A 21 4.82 5.87 4.63
CA GLU A 21 4.16 7.14 4.99
C GLU A 21 3.88 7.24 6.50
N GLY A 22 3.87 6.10 7.19
CA GLY A 22 3.40 5.99 8.56
C GLY A 22 4.49 6.10 9.62
N ASN A 23 5.77 5.95 9.27
CA ASN A 23 6.87 5.85 10.23
C ASN A 23 8.09 6.68 9.80
N VAL A 24 8.89 7.11 10.77
CA VAL A 24 10.12 7.87 10.54
C VAL A 24 11.11 7.08 9.67
N CYS A 25 11.31 5.79 9.97
CA CYS A 25 12.07 4.85 9.16
C CYS A 25 11.15 3.81 8.53
N SER A 26 11.10 3.78 7.20
CA SER A 26 10.32 2.75 6.49
C SER A 26 10.97 1.37 6.60
N GLN A 27 10.20 0.30 6.41
CA GLN A 27 10.77 -1.05 6.39
C GLN A 27 11.88 -1.24 5.35
N PHE A 28 11.87 -0.47 4.26
CA PHE A 28 12.86 -0.56 3.19
C PHE A 28 14.19 0.04 3.63
N GLU A 29 14.14 1.22 4.24
CA GLU A 29 15.31 1.85 4.85
C GLU A 29 15.84 0.99 6.01
N GLN A 30 14.96 0.47 6.85
CA GLN A 30 15.34 -0.40 7.96
C GLN A 30 16.01 -1.68 7.47
N HIS A 31 15.49 -2.29 6.40
CA HIS A 31 16.09 -3.46 5.78
C HIS A 31 17.47 -3.16 5.23
N LEU A 32 17.64 -2.02 4.53
CA LEU A 32 18.94 -1.58 4.01
C LEU A 32 19.96 -1.38 5.14
N ARG A 33 19.58 -0.66 6.20
CA ARG A 33 20.44 -0.44 7.39
C ARG A 33 20.85 -1.77 8.03
N ALA A 34 19.92 -2.71 8.18
CA ALA A 34 20.20 -4.03 8.73
C ALA A 34 21.18 -4.84 7.87
N VAL A 35 20.98 -4.87 6.55
CA VAL A 35 21.86 -5.60 5.61
C VAL A 35 23.27 -5.02 5.60
N LEU A 36 23.41 -3.69 5.70
CA LEU A 36 24.69 -3.00 5.70
C LEU A 36 25.34 -2.87 7.09
N ASN A 37 24.73 -3.45 8.13
CA ASN A 37 25.18 -3.34 9.52
C ASN A 37 25.35 -1.88 10.01
N LEU A 38 24.43 -1.00 9.58
CA LEU A 38 24.35 0.40 9.99
C LEU A 38 23.42 0.55 11.22
N PRO A 39 23.51 1.67 11.97
CA PRO A 39 22.56 1.96 13.03
C PRO A 39 21.12 1.94 12.50
N LEU A 40 20.25 1.19 13.19
CA LEU A 40 18.83 1.09 12.87
C LEU A 40 18.13 2.45 13.00
N GLY A 41 17.14 2.69 12.15
CA GLY A 41 16.35 3.93 12.16
C GLY A 41 15.24 3.91 13.21
N ASP A 42 14.77 5.10 13.58
CA ASP A 42 13.64 5.30 14.47
C ASP A 42 12.35 4.79 13.82
N THR A 43 11.64 3.88 14.50
CA THR A 43 10.39 3.31 14.02
C THR A 43 9.15 4.06 14.53
N SER A 44 9.32 5.22 15.17
CA SER A 44 8.23 6.03 15.68
C SER A 44 7.23 6.38 14.56
N PRO A 45 5.91 6.37 14.87
CA PRO A 45 4.90 6.72 13.89
C PRO A 45 4.93 8.23 13.60
N LEU A 46 4.78 8.60 12.32
CA LEU A 46 4.62 10.00 11.88
C LEU A 46 3.18 10.51 12.06
N HIS A 47 2.23 9.59 12.08
CA HIS A 47 0.81 9.87 12.25
C HIS A 47 0.21 8.94 13.31
N PRO A 48 -0.80 9.39 14.07
CA PRO A 48 -1.47 8.53 15.05
C PRO A 48 -2.03 7.22 14.46
N ALA A 49 -2.45 7.25 13.19
CA ALA A 49 -2.88 6.06 12.47
C ALA A 49 -2.46 6.11 10.99
N SER A 50 -2.18 4.92 10.44
CA SER A 50 -2.05 4.71 9.01
C SER A 50 -2.59 3.32 8.63
N ALA A 51 -3.10 3.19 7.41
CA ALA A 51 -3.55 1.91 6.87
C ALA A 51 -3.30 1.86 5.37
N MET A 52 -3.16 0.66 4.84
CA MET A 52 -2.85 0.44 3.43
C MET A 52 -3.85 -0.51 2.78
N LEU A 53 -4.29 -0.16 1.57
CA LEU A 53 -5.10 -0.98 0.67
C LEU A 53 -4.24 -1.39 -0.54
N ASN A 54 -4.25 -2.66 -0.89
CA ASN A 54 -3.63 -3.11 -2.14
C ASN A 54 -4.50 -2.74 -3.35
N LEU A 55 -3.88 -2.24 -4.42
CA LEU A 55 -4.52 -2.13 -5.73
C LEU A 55 -4.33 -3.44 -6.48
N ILE A 56 -5.43 -4.15 -6.71
CA ILE A 56 -5.46 -5.49 -7.31
C ILE A 56 -6.16 -5.42 -8.66
N GLY A 57 -5.61 -6.08 -9.67
CA GLY A 57 -6.28 -6.28 -10.97
C GLY A 57 -7.63 -6.97 -10.77
N ALA A 58 -8.69 -6.38 -11.33
CA ALA A 58 -10.04 -6.94 -11.27
C ALA A 58 -10.09 -8.36 -11.88
N PRO A 59 -11.09 -9.20 -11.52
CA PRO A 59 -11.17 -10.58 -12.01
C PRO A 59 -11.14 -10.73 -13.54
N ASP A 60 -11.59 -9.69 -14.26
CA ASP A 60 -11.67 -9.60 -15.72
C ASP A 60 -10.54 -8.77 -16.36
N ALA A 61 -9.55 -8.30 -15.57
CA ALA A 61 -8.57 -7.32 -16.04
C ALA A 61 -7.46 -7.96 -16.90
N HIS A 62 -7.34 -7.53 -18.15
CA HIS A 62 -6.27 -7.93 -19.08
C HIS A 62 -5.83 -6.75 -19.97
N GLY A 63 -4.54 -6.68 -20.32
CA GLY A 63 -4.00 -5.67 -21.24
C GLY A 63 -3.30 -4.51 -20.53
N THR A 64 -3.37 -3.31 -21.10
CA THR A 64 -2.77 -2.09 -20.52
C THR A 64 -3.56 -1.67 -19.28
N PRO A 65 -2.94 -1.43 -18.11
CA PRO A 65 -3.67 -1.10 -16.90
C PRO A 65 -4.43 0.23 -17.01
N VAL A 66 -5.66 0.23 -16.51
CA VAL A 66 -6.47 1.42 -16.30
C VAL A 66 -6.82 1.51 -14.82
N TYR A 67 -6.52 2.64 -14.21
CA TYR A 67 -6.75 2.91 -12.79
C TYR A 67 -7.98 3.81 -12.63
N GLU A 68 -9.16 3.20 -12.54
CA GLU A 68 -10.43 3.88 -12.33
C GLU A 68 -10.46 4.51 -10.92
N GLY A 69 -10.93 5.75 -10.82
CA GLY A 69 -10.99 6.49 -9.54
C GLY A 69 -9.69 7.18 -9.12
N LEU A 70 -8.60 7.03 -9.89
CA LEU A 70 -7.28 7.51 -9.49
C LEU A 70 -7.23 9.03 -9.28
N LYS A 71 -7.89 9.81 -10.15
CA LYS A 71 -7.87 11.28 -10.06
C LYS A 71 -8.56 11.76 -8.77
N GLU A 72 -9.70 11.17 -8.46
CA GLU A 72 -10.49 11.48 -7.26
C GLU A 72 -9.73 11.10 -5.99
N VAL A 73 -8.99 9.99 -6.02
CA VAL A 73 -8.18 9.53 -4.89
C VAL A 73 -6.94 10.40 -4.68
N LEU A 74 -6.27 10.81 -5.76
CA LEU A 74 -5.12 11.72 -5.69
C LEU A 74 -5.48 13.13 -5.19
N ALA A 75 -6.75 13.52 -5.27
CA ALA A 75 -7.22 14.79 -4.72
C ALA A 75 -7.38 14.77 -3.19
N LEU A 76 -7.27 13.62 -2.54
CA LEU A 76 -7.43 13.49 -1.09
C LEU A 76 -6.08 13.77 -0.39
N PRO A 77 -6.02 14.71 0.57
CA PRO A 77 -4.76 15.20 1.11
C PRO A 77 -4.01 14.21 1.99
N ASN A 78 -4.69 13.20 2.55
CA ASN A 78 -4.13 12.19 3.44
C ASN A 78 -3.95 10.83 2.76
N VAL A 79 -3.90 10.81 1.43
CA VAL A 79 -3.85 9.59 0.63
C VAL A 79 -2.61 9.58 -0.26
N HIS A 80 -1.86 8.48 -0.20
CA HIS A 80 -0.59 8.31 -0.86
C HIS A 80 -0.68 7.10 -1.79
N VAL A 81 -0.57 7.32 -3.10
CA VAL A 81 -0.72 6.26 -4.12
C VAL A 81 0.66 5.81 -4.61
N HIS A 82 0.92 4.51 -4.53
CA HIS A 82 2.15 3.86 -4.98
C HIS A 82 1.84 2.85 -6.09
N LEU A 83 2.07 3.24 -7.34
CA LEU A 83 1.88 2.35 -8.50
C LEU A 83 3.19 1.64 -8.84
N TYR A 84 3.14 0.34 -9.14
CA TYR A 84 4.34 -0.46 -9.43
C TYR A 84 4.83 -0.37 -10.89
N GLY A 85 4.27 0.53 -11.71
CA GLY A 85 4.71 0.75 -13.10
C GLY A 85 4.59 -0.48 -14.01
N LYS A 86 3.71 -1.43 -13.68
CA LYS A 86 3.55 -2.66 -14.48
C LYS A 86 2.89 -2.34 -15.81
N SER A 87 3.54 -2.70 -16.92
CA SER A 87 3.03 -2.46 -18.28
C SER A 87 1.74 -3.22 -18.62
N THR A 88 1.41 -4.28 -17.87
CA THR A 88 0.24 -5.11 -18.10
C THR A 88 -0.49 -5.44 -16.80
N VAL A 89 -1.82 -5.46 -16.84
CA VAL A 89 -2.68 -5.97 -15.78
C VAL A 89 -3.07 -7.42 -16.06
N LYS A 90 -3.26 -8.20 -14.98
CA LYS A 90 -3.83 -9.56 -14.99
C LYS A 90 -4.79 -9.68 -13.79
N PRO A 91 -5.74 -10.62 -13.82
CA PRO A 91 -6.62 -10.86 -12.68
C PRO A 91 -5.84 -11.14 -11.42
N HIS A 92 -6.25 -10.52 -10.32
CA HIS A 92 -5.67 -10.69 -8.97
C HIS A 92 -4.19 -10.28 -8.84
N ARG A 93 -3.59 -9.67 -9.86
CA ARG A 93 -2.21 -9.17 -9.81
C ARG A 93 -2.15 -7.92 -8.95
N LYS A 94 -1.20 -7.84 -8.01
CA LYS A 94 -0.90 -6.58 -7.29
C LYS A 94 -0.34 -5.54 -8.25
N MET A 95 -1.01 -4.41 -8.40
CA MET A 95 -0.66 -3.33 -9.33
C MET A 95 -0.12 -2.07 -8.63
N GLY A 96 -0.30 -2.01 -7.32
CA GLY A 96 0.16 -0.93 -6.48
C GLY A 96 -0.43 -1.07 -5.08
N HIS A 97 -0.32 -0.01 -4.29
CA HIS A 97 -1.04 0.15 -3.04
C HIS A 97 -1.39 1.62 -2.81
N VAL A 98 -2.32 1.85 -1.90
CA VAL A 98 -2.70 3.17 -1.43
C VAL A 98 -2.57 3.17 0.08
N THR A 99 -1.88 4.16 0.63
CA THR A 99 -1.76 4.38 2.07
C THR A 99 -2.61 5.58 2.46
N VAL A 100 -3.36 5.45 3.56
CA VAL A 100 -4.15 6.51 4.17
C VAL A 100 -3.58 6.78 5.54
N THR A 101 -3.30 8.05 5.84
CA THR A 101 -2.84 8.50 7.15
C THR A 101 -3.93 9.32 7.84
N GLY A 102 -3.87 9.45 9.16
CA GLY A 102 -4.89 10.21 9.88
C GLY A 102 -4.69 10.31 11.38
N PRO A 103 -5.58 11.08 12.05
CA PRO A 103 -5.47 11.38 13.47
C PRO A 103 -5.92 10.23 14.38
N ASP A 104 -6.62 9.24 13.84
CA ASP A 104 -7.10 8.09 14.61
C ASP A 104 -7.44 6.90 13.69
N VAL A 105 -7.54 5.71 14.27
CA VAL A 105 -7.82 4.47 13.54
C VAL A 105 -9.20 4.49 12.87
N THR A 106 -10.21 5.07 13.53
CA THR A 106 -11.60 5.08 13.03
C THR A 106 -11.73 5.92 11.76
N SER A 107 -11.13 7.13 11.74
CA SER A 107 -11.13 8.00 10.56
C SER A 107 -10.37 7.36 9.40
N VAL A 108 -9.19 6.78 9.66
CA VAL A 108 -8.40 6.08 8.64
C VAL A 108 -9.17 4.88 8.08
N GLN A 109 -9.78 4.04 8.93
CA GLN A 109 -10.57 2.89 8.49
C GLN A 109 -11.75 3.31 7.61
N ARG A 110 -12.50 4.34 8.02
CA ARG A 110 -13.61 4.90 7.23
C ARG A 110 -13.14 5.32 5.85
N ASP A 111 -12.01 6.01 5.77
CA ASP A 111 -11.53 6.56 4.51
C ASP A 111 -10.95 5.47 3.60
N VAL A 112 -10.26 4.46 4.16
CA VAL A 112 -9.86 3.24 3.43
C VAL A 112 -11.08 2.52 2.83
N LEU A 113 -12.17 2.37 3.59
CA LEU A 113 -13.39 1.71 3.09
C LEU A 113 -14.04 2.50 1.94
N LYS A 114 -14.04 3.84 2.02
CA LYS A 114 -14.50 4.69 0.90
C LYS A 114 -13.63 4.51 -0.34
N LEU A 115 -12.30 4.45 -0.18
CA LEU A 115 -11.37 4.25 -1.28
C LEU A 115 -11.55 2.90 -1.97
N ARG A 116 -11.76 1.84 -1.18
CA ARG A 116 -11.99 0.48 -1.70
C ARG A 116 -13.15 0.41 -2.69
N ASN A 117 -14.19 1.23 -2.48
CA ASN A 117 -15.36 1.26 -3.37
C ASN A 117 -15.18 2.19 -4.59
N ARG A 118 -14.13 3.02 -4.61
CA ARG A 118 -13.87 3.99 -5.69
C ARG A 118 -12.77 3.54 -6.64
N MET A 119 -11.83 2.74 -6.14
CA MET A 119 -10.67 2.30 -6.91
C MET A 119 -10.91 0.94 -7.54
N ARG A 120 -10.66 0.85 -8.85
CA ARG A 120 -10.62 -0.41 -9.59
C ARG A 120 -9.47 -0.39 -10.57
N VAL A 121 -8.76 -1.51 -10.69
CA VAL A 121 -7.73 -1.68 -11.72
C VAL A 121 -8.24 -2.62 -12.80
N SER A 122 -8.61 -2.07 -13.94
CA SER A 122 -9.06 -2.79 -15.13
C SER A 122 -7.98 -2.78 -16.21
N GLY A 123 -8.28 -3.34 -17.38
CA GLY A 123 -7.38 -3.35 -18.52
C GLY A 123 -8.07 -2.92 -19.80
N SER A 124 -7.37 -2.11 -20.61
CA SER A 124 -7.78 -1.79 -21.97
C SER A 124 -7.07 -2.71 -22.95
N LYS A 125 -7.72 -3.02 -24.09
CA LYS A 125 -7.03 -3.63 -25.22
C LYS A 125 -5.93 -2.67 -25.66
N SER A 126 -4.71 -3.20 -25.82
CA SER A 126 -3.65 -2.47 -26.48
C SER A 126 -4.11 -2.21 -27.92
N SER A 127 -4.21 -0.94 -28.29
CA SER A 127 -4.37 -0.50 -29.68
C SER A 127 -3.17 -0.91 -30.51
#